data_AF-A0A6G1SZ16-F1
#
_entry.id   AF-A0A6G1SZ16-F1
#
_cell.length_a   1.000
_cell.length_b   1.000
_cell.length_c   1.000
_cell.angle_alpha   90.00
_cell.angle_beta   90.00
_cell.angle_gamma   90.00
#
_symmetry.space_group_name_H-M   'P 1'
#
loop_
_entity.id
_entity.type
_entity.pdbx_description
1 polymer ?
#
loop_
_entity_poly.entity_id
_entity_poly.type
_entity_poly.pdbx_seq_one_letter_code
_entity_poly.pdbx_strand_id
1 'polypeptide(L)'
;MTRDDAQPARALEWVARLPLLGDPELAGLLGVAPEDARRLLHGLTKLGWTESVEPGSPELEPRRLWLVRIEALPALAAMLGLSPSALVQAAPVRRRDGFERIARVGLAVGVNRFFADLAADVRRSGATRLVEARSVPTAMPRRERWWLPGTDGYACLSAGTLRAPILLAWDRAGAPDIHRRRRVAIWLAASNGVAAVWGEEGLPTLLVVCPSDRQVKVWERALLACEQASIGLPLEVLLTTRDRLRVDGPGTSVWRAPGRDGTDLLVERVGWGTVPPPVMPIRLPRPLAETLGPPRRSGPSIREWAAVQATARADAPAWQRLAVLALATGPAGQRLIEWVGRHPLVSAAELASLVNEPLALLIRRLEWLVRCGAISEHDDRFVLTDLGMRLLAAQAGVPPPTFARHGGVTFMDLRLPDASQRTTRHREHTIGVNRFFAQLARDARRIGWRLAEWRNEAESTHRWIDRDGRTAWIRPDSSGVLQRGGGRFCFLLEYDRGTLDAGDYRPKFEGYRRYFAEREWEDDYPKEPVLLFACSDANAETRVARAARAGAPTLALLITDEQRYLPDNAVGALGATWRDQHHTRRLHAFSARGNVMASMHERYEARDPHGSRRPRPPREVMKADPT
;
A
#
# COMPACT_ATOMS: atom_id res chain seq x y z
N MET A 1 2.73 -37.58 27.02
CA MET A 1 2.91 -36.94 25.70
C MET A 1 4.24 -36.21 25.73
N THR A 2 5.19 -36.61 24.89
CA THR A 2 6.46 -35.89 24.83
C THR A 2 6.21 -34.50 24.25
N ARG A 3 7.10 -33.54 24.54
CA ARG A 3 7.02 -32.20 23.94
C ARG A 3 7.03 -32.27 22.41
N ASP A 4 7.64 -33.30 21.84
CA ASP A 4 7.78 -33.50 20.40
C ASP A 4 6.48 -33.96 19.75
N ASP A 5 5.68 -34.81 20.41
CA ASP A 5 4.39 -35.30 19.88
C ASP A 5 3.33 -34.18 19.76
N ALA A 6 3.42 -33.16 20.62
CA ALA A 6 2.47 -32.05 20.66
C ALA A 6 2.74 -30.97 19.61
N GLN A 7 3.97 -30.86 19.11
CA GLN A 7 4.38 -29.79 18.21
C GLN A 7 3.66 -29.82 16.85
N PRO A 8 3.50 -30.97 16.17
CA PRO A 8 2.77 -31.03 14.92
C PRO A 8 1.32 -30.55 15.04
N ALA A 9 0.63 -30.94 16.13
CA ALA A 9 -0.76 -30.51 16.38
C ALA A 9 -0.83 -28.99 16.57
N ARG A 10 0.05 -28.42 17.41
CA ARG A 10 0.14 -26.97 17.61
C ARG A 10 0.50 -26.21 16.33
N ALA A 11 1.37 -26.78 15.48
CA ALA A 11 1.68 -26.19 14.18
C ALA A 11 0.46 -26.18 13.25
N LEU A 12 -0.32 -27.27 13.21
CA LEU A 12 -1.55 -27.34 12.43
C LEU A 12 -2.62 -26.35 12.93
N GLU A 13 -2.76 -26.18 14.24
CA GLU A 13 -3.64 -25.16 14.83
C GLU A 13 -3.27 -23.76 14.32
N TRP A 14 -1.99 -23.41 14.33
CA TRP A 14 -1.53 -22.10 13.87
C TRP A 14 -1.78 -21.90 12.38
N VAL A 15 -1.52 -22.89 11.53
CA VAL A 15 -1.80 -22.80 10.09
C VAL A 15 -3.31 -22.67 9.82
N ALA A 16 -4.17 -23.30 10.64
CA ALA A 16 -5.63 -23.16 10.53
C ALA A 16 -6.11 -21.76 10.94
N ARG A 17 -5.54 -21.18 12.01
CA ARG A 17 -5.87 -19.85 12.52
C ARG A 17 -5.30 -18.72 11.65
N LEU A 18 -4.12 -18.93 11.08
CA LEU A 18 -3.34 -17.95 10.33
C LEU A 18 -2.92 -18.56 8.98
N PRO A 19 -3.83 -18.68 7.98
CA PRO A 19 -3.48 -19.19 6.67
C PRO A 19 -2.37 -18.34 6.01
N LEU A 20 -1.56 -18.99 5.18
CA LEU A 20 -0.38 -18.39 4.54
C LEU A 20 0.70 -18.01 5.56
N LEU A 21 0.90 -18.86 6.58
CA LEU A 21 1.97 -18.73 7.56
C LEU A 21 3.30 -19.18 6.94
N GLY A 22 4.39 -18.45 7.17
CA GLY A 22 5.75 -18.87 6.83
C GLY A 22 6.45 -19.58 7.98
N ASP A 23 7.64 -20.15 7.73
CA ASP A 23 8.44 -20.82 8.75
C ASP A 23 8.96 -19.89 9.87
N PRO A 24 9.42 -18.64 9.62
CA PRO A 24 9.80 -17.72 10.70
C PRO A 24 8.60 -17.32 11.55
N GLU A 25 7.45 -17.07 10.93
CA GLU A 25 6.25 -16.68 11.67
C GLU A 25 5.77 -17.83 12.56
N LEU A 26 5.76 -19.07 12.05
CA LEU A 26 5.44 -20.24 12.88
C LEU A 26 6.46 -20.45 14.02
N ALA A 27 7.74 -20.25 13.75
CA ALA A 27 8.80 -20.34 14.76
C ALA A 27 8.59 -19.32 15.89
N GLY A 28 8.28 -18.07 15.55
CA GLY A 28 7.94 -17.01 16.51
C GLY A 28 6.75 -17.38 17.38
N LEU A 29 5.68 -17.93 16.79
CA LEU A 29 4.46 -18.37 17.50
C LEU A 29 4.70 -19.59 18.41
N LEU A 30 5.48 -20.57 17.97
CA LEU A 30 5.79 -21.78 18.74
C LEU A 30 6.91 -21.59 19.77
N GLY A 31 7.78 -20.60 19.58
CA GLY A 31 9.00 -20.42 20.38
C GLY A 31 10.04 -21.51 20.10
N VAL A 32 10.24 -21.84 18.82
CA VAL A 32 11.22 -22.82 18.32
C VAL A 32 12.12 -22.19 17.26
N ALA A 33 13.15 -22.89 16.81
CA ALA A 33 13.99 -22.40 15.71
C ALA A 33 13.23 -22.44 14.36
N PRO A 34 13.53 -21.54 13.40
CA PRO A 34 12.94 -21.57 12.05
C PRO A 34 13.11 -22.92 11.33
N GLU A 35 14.22 -23.61 11.55
CA GLU A 35 14.50 -24.93 10.98
C GLU A 35 13.52 -25.99 11.49
N ASP A 36 13.18 -25.95 12.78
CA ASP A 36 12.20 -26.85 13.41
C ASP A 36 10.80 -26.59 12.88
N ALA A 37 10.41 -25.32 12.81
CA ALA A 37 9.13 -24.92 12.23
C ALA A 37 9.00 -25.38 10.76
N ARG A 38 10.06 -25.24 9.97
CA ARG A 38 10.12 -25.73 8.59
C ARG A 38 9.98 -27.24 8.51
N ARG A 39 10.66 -28.00 9.40
CA ARG A 39 10.53 -29.46 9.49
C ARG A 39 9.10 -29.88 9.84
N LEU A 40 8.47 -29.22 10.80
CA LEU A 40 7.07 -29.47 11.18
C LEU A 40 6.12 -29.22 10.00
N LEU A 41 6.26 -28.08 9.31
CA LEU A 41 5.44 -27.74 8.13
C LEU A 41 5.60 -28.75 7.00
N HIS A 42 6.83 -29.18 6.72
CA HIS A 42 7.09 -30.21 5.72
C HIS A 42 6.48 -31.56 6.11
N GLY A 43 6.57 -31.95 7.39
CA GLY A 43 5.92 -33.14 7.93
C GLY A 43 4.40 -33.09 7.75
N LEU A 44 3.76 -31.96 8.09
CA LEU A 44 2.33 -31.75 7.89
C LEU A 44 1.93 -31.82 6.40
N THR A 45 2.76 -31.28 5.50
CA THR A 45 2.51 -31.37 4.05
C THR A 45 2.65 -32.81 3.54
N LYS A 46 3.65 -33.56 4.01
CA LYS A 46 3.84 -34.99 3.66
C LYS A 46 2.66 -35.84 4.12
N LEU A 47 2.10 -35.51 5.29
CA LEU A 47 0.89 -36.13 5.85
C LEU A 47 -0.41 -35.60 5.24
N GLY A 48 -0.38 -34.71 4.23
CA GLY A 48 -1.60 -34.22 3.57
C GLY A 48 -2.45 -33.26 4.38
N TRP A 49 -1.97 -32.75 5.52
CA TRP A 49 -2.71 -31.75 6.32
C TRP A 49 -2.62 -30.36 5.71
N THR A 50 -1.44 -30.01 5.21
CA THR A 50 -1.15 -28.68 4.66
C THR A 50 -0.68 -28.77 3.21
N GLU A 51 -0.78 -27.65 2.51
CA GLU A 51 -0.11 -27.42 1.24
C GLU A 51 0.59 -26.06 1.26
N SER A 52 1.59 -25.88 0.39
CA SER A 52 2.36 -24.65 0.32
C SER A 52 2.16 -23.93 -1.01
N VAL A 53 2.15 -22.59 -0.95
CA VAL A 53 2.21 -21.70 -2.10
C VAL A 53 3.48 -20.85 -2.03
N GLU A 54 4.01 -20.43 -3.17
CA GLU A 54 5.04 -19.39 -3.24
C GLU A 54 4.34 -18.10 -3.70
N PRO A 55 4.30 -17.06 -2.84
CA PRO A 55 3.56 -15.85 -3.13
C PRO A 55 4.21 -15.10 -4.28
N GLY A 56 3.38 -14.59 -5.19
CA GLY A 56 3.83 -13.71 -6.26
C GLY A 56 4.00 -12.24 -5.87
N SER A 57 3.87 -11.87 -4.59
CA SER A 57 3.88 -10.45 -4.20
C SER A 57 5.30 -9.86 -4.23
N PRO A 58 5.51 -8.67 -4.82
CA PRO A 58 6.82 -8.04 -4.86
C PRO A 58 7.27 -7.45 -3.53
N GLU A 59 6.35 -7.30 -2.56
CA GLU A 59 6.67 -6.83 -1.20
C GLU A 59 7.15 -7.94 -0.27
N LEU A 60 7.01 -9.20 -0.69
CA LEU A 60 7.35 -10.36 0.12
C LEU A 60 8.64 -10.99 -0.37
N GLU A 61 9.41 -11.51 0.57
CA GLU A 61 10.52 -12.39 0.23
C GLU A 61 9.97 -13.69 -0.40
N PRO A 62 10.64 -14.23 -1.45
CA PRO A 62 10.21 -15.48 -2.07
C PRO A 62 10.38 -16.64 -1.08
N ARG A 63 9.30 -16.98 -0.37
CA ARG A 63 9.27 -18.06 0.63
C ARG A 63 7.97 -18.84 0.51
N ARG A 64 8.01 -20.11 0.90
CA ARG A 64 6.79 -20.92 0.96
C ARG A 64 5.89 -20.42 2.07
N LEU A 65 4.59 -20.42 1.81
CA LEU A 65 3.54 -20.08 2.74
C LEU A 65 2.54 -21.23 2.80
N TRP A 66 2.11 -21.61 3.99
CA TRP A 66 1.31 -22.82 4.19
C TRP A 66 -0.14 -22.50 4.52
N LEU A 67 -1.06 -23.34 4.01
CA LEU A 67 -2.47 -23.34 4.35
C LEU A 67 -2.93 -24.78 4.61
N VAL A 68 -4.04 -24.93 5.33
CA VAL A 68 -4.70 -26.24 5.51
C VAL A 68 -5.34 -26.65 4.18
N ARG A 69 -5.15 -27.91 3.78
CA ARG A 69 -5.79 -28.45 2.57
C ARG A 69 -7.29 -28.55 2.76
N ILE A 70 -8.05 -28.28 1.69
CA ILE A 70 -9.50 -28.39 1.75
C ILE A 70 -9.96 -29.82 2.06
N GLU A 71 -9.22 -30.83 1.57
CA GLU A 71 -9.50 -32.24 1.84
C GLU A 71 -9.26 -32.62 3.32
N ALA A 72 -8.45 -31.84 4.04
CA ALA A 72 -8.13 -32.09 5.46
C ALA A 72 -9.17 -31.50 6.42
N LEU A 73 -10.08 -30.63 5.94
CA LEU A 73 -11.03 -29.93 6.81
C LEU A 73 -12.00 -30.84 7.56
N PRO A 74 -12.57 -31.91 6.97
CA PRO A 74 -13.44 -32.83 7.72
C PRO A 74 -12.71 -33.50 8.88
N ALA A 75 -11.47 -33.94 8.66
CA ALA A 75 -10.64 -34.55 9.70
C ALA A 75 -10.27 -33.53 10.78
N LEU A 76 -9.88 -32.31 10.39
CA LEU A 76 -9.60 -31.22 11.33
C LEU A 76 -10.82 -30.86 12.19
N ALA A 77 -12.01 -30.80 11.59
CA ALA A 77 -13.25 -30.51 12.30
C ALA A 77 -13.55 -31.61 13.34
N ALA A 78 -13.44 -32.89 12.93
CA ALA A 78 -13.62 -34.03 13.81
C ALA A 78 -12.62 -34.01 15.00
N MET A 79 -11.36 -33.67 14.76
CA MET A 79 -10.36 -33.53 15.83
C MET A 79 -10.71 -32.46 16.86
N LEU A 80 -11.29 -31.35 16.41
CA LEU A 80 -11.68 -30.23 17.27
C LEU A 80 -13.03 -30.48 17.96
N GLY A 81 -13.71 -31.60 17.67
CA GLY A 81 -15.08 -31.83 18.14
C GLY A 81 -16.10 -30.85 17.53
N LEU A 82 -15.80 -30.32 16.34
CA LEU A 82 -16.61 -29.32 15.65
C LEU A 82 -17.31 -29.92 14.45
N SER A 83 -18.50 -29.41 14.15
CA SER A 83 -19.07 -29.60 12.81
C SER A 83 -18.22 -28.84 11.78
N PRO A 84 -18.25 -29.24 10.49
CA PRO A 84 -17.58 -28.49 9.43
C PRO A 84 -18.02 -27.01 9.35
N SER A 85 -19.29 -26.71 9.66
CA SER A 85 -19.80 -25.33 9.70
C SER A 85 -19.25 -24.53 10.88
N ALA A 86 -19.13 -25.14 12.06
CA ALA A 86 -18.56 -24.51 13.25
C ALA A 86 -17.04 -24.26 13.09
N LEU A 87 -16.29 -25.21 12.50
CA LEU A 87 -14.87 -25.00 12.18
C LEU A 87 -14.68 -23.77 11.30
N VAL A 88 -15.53 -23.64 10.29
CA VAL A 88 -15.51 -22.55 9.33
C VAL A 88 -15.92 -21.19 9.93
N GLN A 89 -16.72 -21.18 11.00
CA GLN A 89 -17.00 -19.97 11.77
C GLN A 89 -15.83 -19.62 12.70
N ALA A 90 -15.15 -20.63 13.24
CA ALA A 90 -14.02 -20.44 14.14
C ALA A 90 -12.72 -20.04 13.42
N ALA A 91 -12.49 -20.56 12.20
CA ALA A 91 -11.23 -20.46 11.47
C ALA A 91 -11.44 -20.05 10.00
N PRO A 92 -10.52 -19.25 9.41
CA PRO A 92 -10.57 -18.82 8.01
C PRO A 92 -10.13 -19.95 7.03
N VAL A 93 -10.75 -21.12 7.14
CA VAL A 93 -10.33 -22.35 6.42
C VAL A 93 -11.21 -22.70 5.22
N ARG A 94 -12.23 -21.89 4.87
CA ARG A 94 -12.99 -22.14 3.63
C ARG A 94 -12.06 -22.00 2.42
N ARG A 95 -12.33 -22.76 1.35
CA ARG A 95 -11.64 -22.58 0.05
C ARG A 95 -11.64 -21.12 -0.40
N ARG A 96 -12.78 -20.45 -0.23
CA ARG A 96 -12.96 -19.04 -0.54
C ARG A 96 -12.05 -18.14 0.30
N ASP A 97 -11.95 -18.37 1.61
CA ASP A 97 -11.07 -17.60 2.49
C ASP A 97 -9.61 -17.76 2.06
N GLY A 98 -9.17 -18.99 1.76
CA GLY A 98 -7.82 -19.28 1.26
C GLY A 98 -7.51 -18.55 -0.06
N PHE A 99 -8.40 -18.61 -1.05
CA PHE A 99 -8.20 -17.94 -2.34
C PHE A 99 -8.27 -16.41 -2.24
N GLU A 100 -9.22 -15.86 -1.47
CA GLU A 100 -9.26 -14.42 -1.23
C GLU A 100 -7.99 -13.92 -0.51
N ARG A 101 -7.40 -14.74 0.38
CA ARG A 101 -6.12 -14.47 1.06
C ARG A 101 -4.93 -14.53 0.13
N ILE A 102 -4.89 -15.51 -0.78
CA ILE A 102 -3.86 -15.61 -1.82
C ILE A 102 -3.86 -14.36 -2.71
N ALA A 103 -5.05 -13.87 -3.11
CA ALA A 103 -5.17 -12.64 -3.88
C ALA A 103 -4.70 -11.39 -3.10
N ARG A 104 -4.68 -11.43 -1.76
CA ARG A 104 -4.19 -10.36 -0.87
C ARG A 104 -2.97 -10.78 -0.04
N VAL A 105 -2.09 -11.62 -0.58
CA VAL A 105 -1.07 -12.32 0.22
C VAL A 105 -0.18 -11.39 1.06
N GLY A 106 0.17 -10.21 0.56
CA GLY A 106 0.95 -9.21 1.31
C GLY A 106 0.24 -8.70 2.59
N LEU A 107 -1.10 -8.67 2.60
CA LEU A 107 -1.88 -8.34 3.79
C LEU A 107 -1.89 -9.53 4.77
N ALA A 108 -2.16 -10.75 4.28
CA ALA A 108 -2.21 -11.94 5.11
C ALA A 108 -0.86 -12.21 5.82
N VAL A 109 0.25 -12.11 5.08
CA VAL A 109 1.59 -12.28 5.64
C VAL A 109 1.95 -11.15 6.61
N GLY A 110 1.56 -9.91 6.33
CA GLY A 110 1.76 -8.80 7.27
C GLY A 110 1.08 -9.03 8.62
N VAL A 111 -0.17 -9.48 8.61
CA VAL A 111 -0.93 -9.88 9.81
C VAL A 111 -0.27 -11.05 10.55
N ASN A 112 0.16 -12.08 9.82
CA ASN A 112 0.80 -13.26 10.41
C ASN A 112 2.13 -12.90 11.08
N ARG A 113 2.95 -12.07 10.42
CA ARG A 113 4.21 -11.57 10.96
C ARG A 113 4.01 -10.74 12.21
N PHE A 114 3.04 -9.82 12.19
CA PHE A 114 2.69 -9.03 13.35
C PHE A 114 2.40 -9.90 14.59
N PHE A 115 1.57 -10.95 14.44
CA PHE A 115 1.26 -11.82 15.57
C PHE A 115 2.45 -12.68 16.01
N ALA A 116 3.30 -13.12 15.09
CA ALA A 116 4.51 -13.86 15.43
C ALA A 116 5.50 -12.99 16.23
N ASP A 117 5.73 -11.76 15.78
CA ASP A 117 6.60 -10.79 16.45
C ASP A 117 6.03 -10.42 17.82
N LEU A 118 4.71 -10.18 17.91
CA LEU A 118 4.03 -9.92 19.18
C LEU A 118 4.16 -11.10 20.15
N ALA A 119 4.00 -12.35 19.67
CA ALA A 119 4.19 -13.55 20.48
C ALA A 119 5.62 -13.67 21.01
N ALA A 120 6.62 -13.30 20.20
CA ALA A 120 8.02 -13.30 20.60
C ALA A 120 8.30 -12.21 21.65
N ASP A 121 7.80 -11.00 21.44
CA ASP A 121 7.99 -9.86 22.34
C ASP A 121 7.39 -10.10 23.73
N VAL A 122 6.12 -10.53 23.79
CA VAL A 122 5.45 -10.79 25.08
C VAL A 122 6.06 -12.00 25.80
N ARG A 123 6.56 -13.00 25.06
CA ARG A 123 7.29 -14.13 25.65
C ARG A 123 8.60 -13.66 26.27
N ARG A 124 9.33 -12.74 25.63
CA ARG A 124 10.59 -12.17 26.15
C ARG A 124 10.36 -11.32 27.41
N SER A 125 9.27 -10.55 27.47
CA SER A 125 8.97 -9.73 28.65
C SER A 125 8.50 -10.57 29.85
N GLY A 126 7.89 -11.73 29.60
CA GLY A 126 7.42 -12.66 30.64
C GLY A 126 6.16 -12.22 31.40
N ALA A 127 5.80 -10.93 31.34
CA ALA A 127 4.65 -10.35 32.03
C ALA A 127 3.32 -10.70 31.36
N THR A 128 3.32 -10.86 30.03
CA THR A 128 2.13 -11.12 29.23
C THR A 128 2.33 -12.30 28.28
N ARG A 129 1.24 -12.89 27.79
CA ARG A 129 1.29 -13.98 26.81
C ARG A 129 0.26 -13.75 25.71
N LEU A 130 0.61 -14.09 24.49
CA LEU A 130 -0.35 -14.19 23.39
C LEU A 130 -1.08 -15.55 23.50
N VAL A 131 -2.34 -15.53 23.91
CA VAL A 131 -3.13 -16.77 24.14
C VAL A 131 -3.99 -17.16 22.95
N GLU A 132 -4.30 -16.19 22.09
CA GLU A 132 -5.07 -16.36 20.88
C GLU A 132 -4.59 -15.39 19.81
N ALA A 133 -4.49 -15.85 18.57
CA ALA A 133 -4.31 -15.01 17.40
C ALA A 133 -4.87 -15.73 16.17
N ARG A 134 -5.64 -15.02 15.37
CA ARG A 134 -6.20 -15.56 14.14
C ARG A 134 -6.53 -14.47 13.14
N SER A 135 -6.53 -14.89 11.89
CA SER A 135 -7.03 -14.14 10.76
C SER A 135 -8.56 -14.21 10.77
N VAL A 136 -9.27 -13.07 10.63
CA VAL A 136 -10.74 -13.10 10.69
C VAL A 136 -11.33 -13.71 9.39
N PRO A 137 -12.42 -14.51 9.45
CA PRO A 137 -13.06 -15.06 8.25
C PRO A 137 -13.60 -13.97 7.32
N THR A 138 -13.30 -14.02 6.02
CA THR A 138 -13.75 -12.95 5.10
C THR A 138 -15.20 -13.18 4.64
N ALA A 139 -15.63 -14.45 4.61
CA ALA A 139 -16.94 -14.85 4.12
C ALA A 139 -18.03 -14.96 5.21
N MET A 140 -17.82 -14.45 6.43
CA MET A 140 -18.84 -14.50 7.50
C MET A 140 -19.97 -13.48 7.24
N PRO A 141 -21.26 -13.88 7.38
CA PRO A 141 -22.40 -12.96 7.29
C PRO A 141 -22.29 -11.80 8.27
N ARG A 142 -22.72 -10.59 7.88
CA ARG A 142 -22.57 -9.37 8.71
C ARG A 142 -23.13 -9.50 10.12
N ARG A 143 -24.29 -10.16 10.28
CA ARG A 143 -24.97 -10.36 11.57
C ARG A 143 -24.23 -11.30 12.55
N GLU A 144 -23.31 -12.11 12.03
CA GLU A 144 -22.52 -13.07 12.83
C GLU A 144 -21.14 -12.51 13.19
N ARG A 145 -20.79 -11.31 12.71
CA ARG A 145 -19.47 -10.72 12.95
C ARG A 145 -19.42 -10.08 14.33
N TRP A 146 -18.47 -10.54 15.11
CA TRP A 146 -18.07 -9.96 16.39
C TRP A 146 -16.89 -8.97 16.23
N TRP A 147 -16.55 -8.57 15.01
CA TRP A 147 -15.45 -7.64 14.72
C TRP A 147 -15.87 -6.52 13.77
N LEU A 148 -15.14 -5.41 13.81
CA LEU A 148 -15.39 -4.26 12.95
C LEU A 148 -15.17 -4.60 11.45
N PRO A 149 -16.02 -4.10 10.54
CA PRO A 149 -15.86 -4.36 9.11
C PRO A 149 -14.48 -3.99 8.57
N GLY A 150 -13.89 -4.91 7.81
CA GLY A 150 -12.56 -4.73 7.23
C GLY A 150 -11.42 -5.02 8.20
N THR A 151 -11.64 -5.37 9.47
CA THR A 151 -10.55 -5.93 10.30
C THR A 151 -9.93 -7.15 9.62
N ASP A 152 -8.63 -7.33 9.78
CA ASP A 152 -7.83 -8.35 9.10
C ASP A 152 -7.39 -9.49 10.04
N GLY A 153 -7.19 -9.16 11.32
CA GLY A 153 -6.80 -10.10 12.37
C GLY A 153 -7.42 -9.79 13.73
N TYR A 154 -7.39 -10.79 14.60
CA TYR A 154 -7.78 -10.71 16.00
C TYR A 154 -6.71 -11.39 16.85
N ALA A 155 -6.43 -10.84 18.02
CA ALA A 155 -5.59 -11.48 19.03
C ALA A 155 -6.11 -11.22 20.45
N CYS A 156 -5.63 -12.01 21.40
CA CYS A 156 -5.87 -11.81 22.82
C CYS A 156 -4.58 -11.99 23.60
N LEU A 157 -4.22 -10.96 24.35
CA LEU A 157 -3.15 -11.00 25.34
C LEU A 157 -3.70 -11.44 26.68
N SER A 158 -2.87 -12.06 27.51
CA SER A 158 -3.20 -12.44 28.88
C SER A 158 -2.12 -12.02 29.86
N ALA A 159 -2.55 -11.56 31.04
CA ALA A 159 -1.73 -11.34 32.22
C ALA A 159 -2.45 -11.95 33.42
N GLY A 160 -2.10 -13.19 33.79
CA GLY A 160 -2.86 -13.95 34.80
C GLY A 160 -4.30 -14.24 34.34
N THR A 161 -5.29 -13.78 35.10
CA THR A 161 -6.72 -13.87 34.74
C THR A 161 -7.16 -12.78 33.78
N LEU A 162 -6.41 -11.68 33.68
CA LEU A 162 -6.75 -10.57 32.79
C LEU A 162 -6.54 -10.96 31.32
N ARG A 163 -7.39 -10.39 30.47
CA ARG A 163 -7.43 -10.56 29.03
C ARG A 163 -7.50 -9.21 28.36
N ALA A 164 -6.74 -9.02 27.29
CA ALA A 164 -6.80 -7.83 26.46
C ALA A 164 -7.06 -8.27 25.01
N PRO A 165 -8.33 -8.28 24.54
CA PRO A 165 -8.63 -8.53 23.14
C PRO A 165 -8.17 -7.34 22.29
N ILE A 166 -7.66 -7.62 21.09
CA ILE A 166 -7.24 -6.62 20.12
C ILE A 166 -7.74 -6.98 18.72
N LEU A 167 -8.18 -5.97 17.97
CA LEU A 167 -8.49 -6.08 16.54
C LEU A 167 -7.34 -5.46 15.74
N LEU A 168 -7.01 -6.04 14.59
CA LEU A 168 -5.93 -5.56 13.73
C LEU A 168 -6.45 -5.21 12.33
N ALA A 169 -6.22 -3.97 11.92
CA ALA A 169 -6.41 -3.49 10.55
C ALA A 169 -5.03 -3.24 9.92
N TRP A 170 -4.77 -3.90 8.79
CA TRP A 170 -3.51 -3.79 8.07
C TRP A 170 -3.70 -2.93 6.81
N ASP A 171 -3.21 -1.69 6.84
CA ASP A 171 -3.32 -0.77 5.71
C ASP A 171 -2.26 -1.05 4.65
N ARG A 172 -2.56 -0.71 3.39
CA ARG A 172 -1.73 -0.95 2.21
C ARG A 172 -1.42 0.37 1.52
N ALA A 173 -0.18 0.53 1.02
CA ALA A 173 0.24 1.76 0.35
C ALA A 173 -0.68 2.14 -0.82
N GLY A 174 -1.12 1.14 -1.60
CA GLY A 174 -2.05 1.34 -2.71
C GLY A 174 -3.49 1.68 -2.33
N ALA A 175 -3.89 1.60 -1.05
CA ALA A 175 -5.24 2.01 -0.66
C ALA A 175 -5.37 3.54 -0.75
N PRO A 176 -6.47 4.09 -1.29
CA PRO A 176 -6.63 5.54 -1.42
C PRO A 176 -7.18 6.19 -0.15
N ASP A 177 -6.89 7.47 0.08
CA ASP A 177 -7.24 8.17 1.33
C ASP A 177 -8.76 8.25 1.57
N ILE A 178 -9.55 8.34 0.50
CA ILE A 178 -11.01 8.29 0.60
C ILE A 178 -11.51 6.93 1.12
N HIS A 179 -10.81 5.84 0.81
CA HIS A 179 -11.14 4.52 1.36
C HIS A 179 -10.87 4.47 2.86
N ARG A 180 -9.73 5.02 3.33
CA ARG A 180 -9.40 5.11 4.77
C ARG A 180 -10.47 5.89 5.54
N ARG A 181 -10.83 7.08 5.06
CA ARG A 181 -11.92 7.90 5.64
C ARG A 181 -13.25 7.15 5.69
N ARG A 182 -13.62 6.49 4.60
CA ARG A 182 -14.85 5.68 4.56
C ARG A 182 -14.80 4.51 5.53
N ARG A 183 -13.63 3.89 5.73
CA ARG A 183 -13.44 2.77 6.66
C ARG A 183 -13.63 3.22 8.11
N VAL A 184 -13.11 4.39 8.51
CA VAL A 184 -13.41 5.02 9.82
C VAL A 184 -14.91 5.23 10.02
N ALA A 185 -15.59 5.84 9.04
CA ALA A 185 -17.04 6.06 9.12
C ALA A 185 -17.82 4.74 9.26
N ILE A 186 -17.41 3.69 8.55
CA ILE A 186 -18.01 2.34 8.67
C ILE A 186 -17.74 1.73 10.05
N TRP A 187 -16.55 1.92 10.62
CA TRP A 187 -16.23 1.42 11.96
C TRP A 187 -17.11 2.07 13.02
N LEU A 188 -17.29 3.39 12.97
CA LEU A 188 -18.17 4.11 13.89
C LEU A 188 -19.63 3.70 13.73
N ALA A 189 -20.11 3.55 12.49
CA ALA A 189 -21.47 3.07 12.24
C ALA A 189 -21.70 1.63 12.76
N ALA A 190 -20.64 0.81 12.83
CA ALA A 190 -20.71 -0.57 13.30
C ALA A 190 -20.37 -0.74 14.79
N SER A 191 -19.79 0.27 15.44
CA SER A 191 -19.17 0.13 16.76
C SER A 191 -20.17 -0.31 17.82
N ASN A 192 -21.35 0.31 17.87
CA ASN A 192 -22.40 -0.04 18.83
C ASN A 192 -22.87 -1.50 18.68
N GLY A 193 -23.11 -1.94 17.44
CA GLY A 193 -23.57 -3.31 17.17
C GLY A 193 -22.52 -4.37 17.50
N VAL A 194 -21.24 -4.05 17.27
CA VAL A 194 -20.14 -4.95 17.62
C VAL A 194 -19.90 -4.93 19.14
N ALA A 195 -19.89 -3.75 19.78
CA ALA A 195 -19.72 -3.61 21.22
C ALA A 195 -20.77 -4.38 22.02
N ALA A 196 -22.02 -4.42 21.55
CA ALA A 196 -23.07 -5.23 22.16
C ALA A 196 -22.75 -6.74 22.22
N VAL A 197 -21.94 -7.25 21.28
CA VAL A 197 -21.47 -8.65 21.28
C VAL A 197 -20.33 -8.88 22.28
N TRP A 198 -19.57 -7.83 22.61
CA TRP A 198 -18.46 -7.88 23.57
C TRP A 198 -18.90 -7.60 25.02
N GLY A 199 -20.10 -7.07 25.24
CA GLY A 199 -20.66 -6.86 26.58
C GLY A 199 -20.11 -5.62 27.27
N GLU A 200 -20.03 -5.66 28.60
CA GLU A 200 -19.68 -4.51 29.46
C GLU A 200 -18.25 -4.01 29.26
N GLU A 201 -17.33 -4.87 28.79
CA GLU A 201 -15.94 -4.49 28.51
C GLU A 201 -15.80 -3.62 27.25
N GLY A 202 -16.87 -3.49 26.47
CA GLY A 202 -16.89 -2.66 25.28
C GLY A 202 -16.08 -3.24 24.11
N LEU A 203 -15.81 -2.38 23.13
CA LEU A 203 -15.12 -2.81 21.91
C LEU A 203 -13.61 -3.00 22.18
N PRO A 204 -12.99 -4.09 21.68
CA PRO A 204 -11.55 -4.25 21.76
C PRO A 204 -10.78 -3.10 21.10
N THR A 205 -9.60 -2.77 21.65
CA THR A 205 -8.67 -1.80 21.05
C THR A 205 -8.37 -2.17 19.59
N LEU A 206 -8.53 -1.21 18.68
CA LEU A 206 -8.25 -1.38 17.25
C LEU A 206 -6.84 -0.90 16.92
N LEU A 207 -6.00 -1.80 16.46
CA LEU A 207 -4.66 -1.52 15.98
C LEU A 207 -4.68 -1.27 14.47
N VAL A 208 -4.13 -0.15 14.02
CA VAL A 208 -3.97 0.15 12.58
C VAL A 208 -2.49 0.24 12.25
N VAL A 209 -2.04 -0.67 11.39
CA VAL A 209 -0.65 -0.69 10.90
C VAL A 209 -0.60 -0.02 9.54
N CYS A 210 -0.03 1.18 9.52
CA CYS A 210 0.10 2.02 8.34
C CYS A 210 1.36 1.68 7.53
N PRO A 211 1.33 1.80 6.19
CA PRO A 211 2.51 1.59 5.37
C PRO A 211 3.59 2.67 5.57
N SER A 212 3.23 3.90 5.97
CA SER A 212 4.18 4.98 6.26
C SER A 212 3.55 6.05 7.20
N ASP A 213 4.36 7.00 7.68
CA ASP A 213 3.91 8.13 8.50
C ASP A 213 2.87 9.01 7.79
N ARG A 214 2.94 9.14 6.45
CA ARG A 214 1.92 9.86 5.68
C ARG A 214 0.53 9.24 5.89
N GLN A 215 0.44 7.91 5.79
CA GLN A 215 -0.84 7.23 6.01
C GLN A 215 -1.28 7.30 7.47
N VAL A 216 -0.36 7.34 8.44
CA VAL A 216 -0.72 7.62 9.85
C VAL A 216 -1.45 8.96 9.97
N LYS A 217 -0.92 10.04 9.38
CA LYS A 217 -1.59 11.35 9.37
C LYS A 217 -2.97 11.33 8.71
N VAL A 218 -3.13 10.55 7.63
CA VAL A 218 -4.45 10.41 6.95
C VAL A 218 -5.46 9.71 7.85
N TRP A 219 -5.05 8.61 8.51
CA TRP A 219 -5.90 7.89 9.46
C TRP A 219 -6.26 8.75 10.67
N GLU A 220 -5.28 9.43 11.26
CA GLU A 220 -5.48 10.33 12.39
C GLU A 220 -6.47 11.45 12.07
N ARG A 221 -6.29 12.16 10.95
CA ARG A 221 -7.23 13.21 10.52
C ARG A 221 -8.64 12.67 10.33
N ALA A 222 -8.77 11.47 9.76
CA ALA A 222 -10.07 10.83 9.57
C ALA A 222 -10.74 10.48 10.92
N LEU A 223 -9.97 9.97 11.88
CA LEU A 223 -10.44 9.62 13.22
C LEU A 223 -10.88 10.87 14.00
N LEU A 224 -10.03 11.91 14.05
CA LEU A 224 -10.33 13.17 14.74
C LEU A 224 -11.54 13.89 14.14
N ALA A 225 -11.64 13.95 12.81
CA ALA A 225 -12.79 14.56 12.14
C ALA A 225 -14.11 13.83 12.47
N CYS A 226 -14.07 12.50 12.60
CA CYS A 226 -15.26 11.74 12.97
C CYS A 226 -15.58 11.83 14.47
N GLU A 227 -14.57 11.90 15.35
CA GLU A 227 -14.75 12.11 16.79
C GLU A 227 -15.45 13.45 17.07
N GLN A 228 -15.03 14.52 16.39
CA GLN A 228 -15.67 15.84 16.49
C GLN A 228 -17.13 15.84 15.99
N ALA A 229 -17.48 14.93 15.07
CA ALA A 229 -18.80 14.88 14.44
C ALA A 229 -19.77 13.88 15.10
N SER A 230 -19.30 13.01 16.00
CA SER A 230 -20.09 11.88 16.51
C SER A 230 -20.52 12.07 17.97
N ILE A 231 -21.73 11.61 18.29
CA ILE A 231 -22.26 11.45 19.66
C ILE A 231 -22.10 9.97 20.13
N GLY A 232 -21.37 9.14 19.38
CA GLY A 232 -21.24 7.70 19.64
C GLY A 232 -20.14 7.32 20.64
N LEU A 233 -20.04 6.03 20.94
CA LEU A 233 -18.94 5.47 21.73
C LEU A 233 -17.60 5.75 21.05
N PRO A 234 -16.61 6.30 21.77
CA PRO A 234 -15.28 6.55 21.21
C PRO A 234 -14.64 5.23 20.81
N LEU A 235 -14.04 5.20 19.61
CA LEU A 235 -13.23 4.06 19.17
C LEU A 235 -11.82 4.22 19.72
N GLU A 236 -11.39 3.28 20.56
CA GLU A 236 -10.00 3.22 20.98
C GLU A 236 -9.14 2.68 19.82
N VAL A 237 -8.36 3.58 19.19
CA VAL A 237 -7.52 3.25 18.05
C VAL A 237 -6.06 3.58 18.35
N LEU A 238 -5.16 2.64 18.06
CA LEU A 238 -3.72 2.84 18.10
C LEU A 238 -3.13 2.73 16.69
N LEU A 239 -2.33 3.72 16.31
CA LEU A 239 -1.67 3.82 15.02
C LEU A 239 -0.19 3.49 15.16
N THR A 240 0.38 2.81 14.16
CA THR A 240 1.83 2.63 14.01
C THR A 240 2.20 2.49 12.54
N THR A 241 3.49 2.39 12.22
CA THR A 241 3.97 2.11 10.86
C THR A 241 4.65 0.75 10.77
N ARG A 242 4.64 0.17 9.57
CA ARG A 242 5.36 -1.08 9.28
C ARG A 242 6.87 -0.97 9.55
N ASP A 243 7.46 0.19 9.27
CA ASP A 243 8.88 0.39 9.50
C ASP A 243 9.23 0.40 10.99
N ARG A 244 8.43 1.09 11.82
CA ARG A 244 8.60 1.05 13.29
C ARG A 244 8.42 -0.37 13.83
N LEU A 245 7.39 -1.09 13.40
CA LEU A 245 7.19 -2.49 13.78
C LEU A 245 8.38 -3.38 13.39
N ARG A 246 8.97 -3.16 12.22
CA ARG A 246 10.12 -3.94 11.75
C ARG A 246 11.41 -3.65 12.52
N VAL A 247 11.61 -2.40 12.94
CA VAL A 247 12.82 -1.98 13.64
C VAL A 247 12.72 -2.26 15.13
N ASP A 248 11.62 -1.88 15.75
CA ASP A 248 11.47 -1.87 17.21
C ASP A 248 10.63 -3.05 17.72
N GLY A 249 9.73 -3.60 16.91
CA GLY A 249 8.84 -4.70 17.29
C GLY A 249 7.49 -4.22 17.87
N PRO A 250 6.41 -5.01 17.74
CA PRO A 250 5.06 -4.64 18.19
C PRO A 250 4.90 -4.52 19.71
N GLY A 251 5.78 -5.11 20.51
CA GLY A 251 5.74 -5.02 21.97
C GLY A 251 6.37 -3.76 22.56
N THR A 252 6.94 -2.87 21.73
CA THR A 252 7.68 -1.67 22.16
C THR A 252 6.88 -0.37 22.02
N SER A 253 7.49 0.77 22.34
CA SER A 253 6.86 2.09 22.34
C SER A 253 6.72 2.66 20.93
N VAL A 254 5.92 2.01 20.10
CA VAL A 254 5.66 2.37 18.69
C VAL A 254 4.21 2.74 18.41
N TRP A 255 3.34 2.64 19.41
CA TRP A 255 1.91 2.84 19.28
C TRP A 255 1.51 4.24 19.68
N ARG A 256 0.67 4.90 18.88
CA ARG A 256 0.24 6.27 19.11
C ARG A 256 -1.28 6.37 19.00
N ALA A 257 -1.91 7.03 19.97
CA ALA A 257 -3.32 7.41 19.87
C ALA A 257 -3.50 8.64 18.94
N PRO A 258 -4.61 8.75 18.18
CA PRO A 258 -4.90 9.95 17.39
C PRO A 258 -4.83 11.24 18.23
N GLY A 259 -4.17 12.27 17.71
CA GLY A 259 -4.05 13.58 18.35
C GLY A 259 -3.00 13.68 19.46
N ARG A 260 -2.19 12.64 19.70
CA ARG A 260 -1.11 12.65 20.69
C ARG A 260 0.26 12.56 20.01
N ASP A 261 1.24 13.29 20.54
CA ASP A 261 2.61 13.32 19.98
C ASP A 261 3.52 12.17 20.46
N GLY A 262 3.15 11.46 21.54
CA GLY A 262 3.93 10.38 22.14
C GLY A 262 3.64 8.98 21.59
N THR A 263 4.61 8.07 21.74
CA THR A 263 4.40 6.64 21.51
C THR A 263 4.46 5.85 22.82
N ASP A 264 3.67 4.78 22.93
CA ASP A 264 3.47 4.00 24.15
C ASP A 264 3.64 2.50 23.89
N LEU A 265 3.89 1.73 24.97
CA LEU A 265 3.88 0.28 24.91
C LEU A 265 2.46 -0.24 24.66
N LEU A 266 2.32 -1.26 23.80
CA LEU A 266 1.01 -1.84 23.50
C LEU A 266 0.28 -2.30 24.76
N VAL A 267 1.01 -2.99 25.66
CA VAL A 267 0.45 -3.58 26.87
C VAL A 267 -0.05 -2.56 27.89
N GLU A 268 0.41 -1.30 27.81
CA GLU A 268 -0.03 -0.20 28.67
C GLU A 268 -1.28 0.51 28.13
N ARG A 269 -1.61 0.29 26.85
CA ARG A 269 -2.71 0.97 26.16
C ARG A 269 -3.91 0.08 25.86
N VAL A 270 -3.73 -1.24 25.78
CA VAL A 270 -4.87 -2.13 25.52
C VAL A 270 -5.79 -2.24 26.75
N GLY A 271 -7.10 -2.31 26.51
CA GLY A 271 -8.09 -2.54 27.56
C GLY A 271 -7.95 -3.94 28.18
N TRP A 272 -7.63 -4.02 29.47
CA TRP A 272 -7.56 -5.27 30.22
C TRP A 272 -8.88 -5.54 30.95
N GLY A 273 -9.45 -6.72 30.72
CA GLY A 273 -10.70 -7.20 31.31
C GLY A 273 -10.61 -8.66 31.79
N THR A 274 -11.72 -9.21 32.25
CA THR A 274 -11.86 -10.61 32.71
C THR A 274 -12.79 -11.47 31.86
N VAL A 275 -13.60 -10.85 31.00
CA VAL A 275 -14.58 -11.54 30.16
C VAL A 275 -13.85 -12.30 29.04
N PRO A 276 -14.09 -13.61 28.89
CA PRO A 276 -13.52 -14.34 27.77
C PRO A 276 -14.12 -13.81 26.46
N PRO A 277 -13.30 -13.66 25.41
CA PRO A 277 -13.80 -13.18 24.12
C PRO A 277 -14.89 -14.14 23.59
N PRO A 278 -15.81 -13.68 22.72
CA PRO A 278 -16.85 -14.51 22.10
C PRO A 278 -16.28 -15.53 21.09
N VAL A 279 -14.99 -15.84 21.19
CA VAL A 279 -14.20 -16.58 20.21
C VAL A 279 -13.88 -17.96 20.77
N MET A 280 -14.43 -18.99 20.14
CA MET A 280 -14.09 -20.37 20.48
C MET A 280 -12.60 -20.65 20.15
N PRO A 281 -11.79 -21.09 21.13
CA PRO A 281 -10.39 -21.42 20.91
C PRO A 281 -10.25 -22.66 20.02
N ILE A 282 -9.30 -22.64 19.07
CA ILE A 282 -9.02 -23.78 18.19
C ILE A 282 -7.85 -24.57 18.77
N ARG A 283 -8.12 -25.51 19.67
CA ARG A 283 -7.08 -26.34 20.31
C ARG A 283 -7.32 -27.81 20.03
N LEU A 284 -6.33 -28.49 19.48
CA LEU A 284 -6.41 -29.92 19.22
C LEU A 284 -6.19 -30.68 20.53
N PRO A 285 -7.14 -31.53 20.95
CA PRO A 285 -7.09 -32.20 22.24
C PRO A 285 -6.12 -33.39 22.27
N ARG A 286 -5.67 -33.89 21.12
CA ARG A 286 -4.88 -35.12 20.98
C ARG A 286 -3.71 -34.96 19.99
N PRO A 287 -2.62 -35.75 20.13
CA PRO A 287 -1.56 -35.84 19.14
C PRO A 287 -2.07 -36.20 17.74
N LEU A 288 -1.41 -35.66 16.71
CA LEU A 288 -1.73 -36.00 15.32
C LEU A 288 -1.46 -37.47 14.97
N ALA A 289 -0.56 -38.14 15.70
CA ALA A 289 -0.26 -39.56 15.49
C ALA A 289 -1.43 -40.49 15.88
N GLU A 290 -2.29 -40.06 16.80
CA GLU A 290 -3.41 -40.85 17.32
C GLU A 290 -4.69 -40.67 16.48
N THR A 291 -4.65 -39.84 15.43
CA THR A 291 -5.84 -39.49 14.67
C THR A 291 -6.06 -40.42 13.48
N LEU A 292 -7.34 -40.67 13.16
CA LEU A 292 -7.77 -41.39 11.95
C LEU A 292 -6.98 -40.88 10.74
N GLY A 293 -6.45 -41.83 9.96
CA GLY A 293 -5.30 -41.64 9.07
C GLY A 293 -5.37 -40.40 8.17
N PRO A 294 -4.18 -39.87 7.78
CA PRO A 294 -4.07 -38.63 7.03
C PRO A 294 -4.96 -38.62 5.78
N PRO A 295 -5.54 -37.47 5.41
CA PRO A 295 -6.31 -37.36 4.18
C PRO A 295 -5.41 -37.77 3.00
N ARG A 296 -5.90 -38.71 2.17
CA ARG A 296 -5.16 -39.12 0.96
C ARG A 296 -5.00 -37.90 0.06
N ARG A 297 -3.76 -37.63 -0.35
CA ARG A 297 -3.47 -36.59 -1.35
C ARG A 297 -4.13 -36.98 -2.67
N SER A 298 -5.30 -36.43 -2.94
CA SER A 298 -5.99 -36.56 -4.23
C SER A 298 -5.84 -35.27 -5.04
N GLY A 299 -5.29 -35.38 -6.25
CA GLY A 299 -5.24 -34.29 -7.22
C GLY A 299 -3.97 -33.43 -7.22
N PRO A 300 -3.89 -32.49 -8.18
CA PRO A 300 -2.76 -31.56 -8.32
C PRO A 300 -2.67 -30.63 -7.10
N SER A 301 -1.48 -30.11 -6.85
CA SER A 301 -1.29 -28.99 -5.91
C SER A 301 -2.07 -27.76 -6.38
N ILE A 302 -2.41 -26.85 -5.45
CA ILE A 302 -3.04 -25.56 -5.80
C ILE A 302 -2.26 -24.78 -6.87
N ARG A 303 -0.93 -24.91 -6.92
CA ARG A 303 -0.08 -24.25 -7.92
C ARG A 303 -0.22 -24.88 -9.30
N GLU A 304 -0.13 -26.20 -9.41
CA GLU A 304 -0.34 -26.94 -10.67
C GLU A 304 -1.75 -26.68 -11.20
N TRP A 305 -2.73 -26.72 -10.30
CA TRP A 305 -4.11 -26.37 -10.61
C TRP A 305 -4.23 -24.93 -11.15
N ALA A 306 -3.62 -23.94 -10.47
CA ALA A 306 -3.67 -22.55 -10.89
C ALA A 306 -2.97 -22.32 -12.24
N ALA A 307 -1.84 -22.98 -12.50
CA ALA A 307 -1.11 -22.88 -13.77
C ALA A 307 -1.99 -23.32 -14.95
N VAL A 308 -2.74 -24.42 -14.80
CA VAL A 308 -3.69 -24.90 -15.82
C VAL A 308 -4.89 -23.96 -15.96
N GLN A 309 -5.39 -23.37 -14.86
CA GLN A 309 -6.59 -22.53 -14.90
C GLN A 309 -6.33 -21.08 -15.35
N ALA A 310 -5.09 -20.58 -15.26
CA ALA A 310 -4.76 -19.18 -15.54
C ALA A 310 -5.10 -18.72 -16.96
N THR A 311 -5.13 -19.65 -17.91
CA THR A 311 -5.46 -19.37 -19.32
C THR A 311 -6.78 -20.01 -19.76
N ALA A 312 -7.42 -20.84 -18.93
CA ALA A 312 -8.41 -21.81 -19.43
C ALA A 312 -9.88 -21.45 -19.21
N ARG A 313 -10.26 -20.42 -18.42
CA ARG A 313 -11.67 -20.25 -18.00
C ARG A 313 -12.12 -18.81 -17.71
N ALA A 314 -13.19 -18.37 -18.39
CA ALA A 314 -13.88 -17.10 -18.11
C ALA A 314 -14.99 -17.24 -17.04
N ASP A 315 -15.45 -18.47 -16.79
CA ASP A 315 -16.64 -18.86 -16.02
C ASP A 315 -16.40 -19.06 -14.51
N ALA A 316 -15.13 -19.13 -14.06
CA ALA A 316 -14.83 -19.24 -12.64
C ALA A 316 -15.25 -17.97 -11.85
N PRO A 317 -15.69 -18.12 -10.58
CA PRO A 317 -15.98 -16.97 -9.71
C PRO A 317 -14.82 -15.98 -9.60
N ALA A 318 -15.13 -14.69 -9.48
CA ALA A 318 -14.10 -13.63 -9.49
C ALA A 318 -12.98 -13.86 -8.46
N TRP A 319 -13.31 -14.21 -7.21
CA TRP A 319 -12.31 -14.47 -6.16
C TRP A 319 -11.35 -15.62 -6.53
N GLN A 320 -11.84 -16.63 -7.24
CA GLN A 320 -11.03 -17.76 -7.70
C GLN A 320 -10.13 -17.36 -8.85
N ARG A 321 -10.63 -16.58 -9.82
CA ARG A 321 -9.83 -16.03 -10.93
C ARG A 321 -8.69 -15.14 -10.41
N LEU A 322 -8.97 -14.32 -9.41
CA LEU A 322 -7.94 -13.48 -8.78
C LEU A 322 -6.86 -14.29 -8.08
N ALA A 323 -7.23 -15.34 -7.34
CA ALA A 323 -6.28 -16.24 -6.69
C ALA A 323 -5.41 -16.98 -7.71
N VAL A 324 -6.02 -17.49 -8.78
CA VAL A 324 -5.31 -18.13 -9.89
C VAL A 324 -4.32 -17.17 -10.53
N LEU A 325 -4.74 -15.94 -10.85
CA LEU A 325 -3.86 -14.93 -11.43
C LEU A 325 -2.71 -14.59 -10.46
N ALA A 326 -2.99 -14.42 -9.17
CA ALA A 326 -1.97 -14.15 -8.15
C ALA A 326 -0.94 -15.28 -8.00
N LEU A 327 -1.36 -16.55 -8.15
CA LEU A 327 -0.46 -17.72 -8.11
C LEU A 327 0.32 -17.91 -9.41
N ALA A 328 -0.30 -17.63 -10.55
CA ALA A 328 0.30 -17.77 -11.88
C ALA A 328 1.24 -16.61 -12.23
N THR A 329 1.15 -15.50 -11.50
CA THR A 329 2.03 -14.34 -11.67
C THR A 329 3.04 -14.28 -10.53
N GLY A 330 4.32 -14.52 -10.85
CA GLY A 330 5.40 -14.30 -9.90
C GLY A 330 5.63 -12.80 -9.59
N PRO A 331 6.58 -12.47 -8.69
CA PRO A 331 6.88 -11.09 -8.28
C PRO A 331 7.12 -10.11 -9.42
N ALA A 332 7.85 -10.52 -10.45
CA ALA A 332 8.08 -9.67 -11.62
C ALA A 332 6.79 -9.41 -12.41
N GLY A 333 5.94 -10.44 -12.61
CA GLY A 333 4.66 -10.29 -13.31
C GLY A 333 3.70 -9.37 -12.56
N GLN A 334 3.61 -9.49 -11.23
CA GLN A 334 2.77 -8.61 -10.43
C GLN A 334 3.25 -7.15 -10.46
N ARG A 335 4.57 -6.92 -10.45
CA ARG A 335 5.12 -5.57 -10.66
C ARG A 335 4.74 -5.00 -12.03
N LEU A 336 4.74 -5.82 -13.08
CA LEU A 336 4.34 -5.35 -14.42
C LEU A 336 2.85 -4.99 -14.47
N ILE A 337 1.97 -5.78 -13.82
CA ILE A 337 0.55 -5.42 -13.69
C ILE A 337 0.40 -4.08 -12.96
N GLU A 338 1.13 -3.87 -11.87
CA GLU A 338 1.12 -2.61 -11.13
C GLU A 338 1.63 -1.44 -12.00
N TRP A 339 2.76 -1.61 -12.70
CA TRP A 339 3.33 -0.59 -13.59
C TRP A 339 2.35 -0.21 -14.70
N VAL A 340 1.77 -1.19 -15.40
CA VAL A 340 0.77 -0.95 -16.47
C VAL A 340 -0.49 -0.30 -15.91
N GLY A 341 -0.89 -0.67 -14.69
CA GLY A 341 -2.03 -0.05 -14.00
C GLY A 341 -1.79 1.40 -13.63
N ARG A 342 -0.62 1.72 -13.06
CA ARG A 342 -0.28 3.09 -12.65
C ARG A 342 0.04 4.00 -13.84
N HIS A 343 0.54 3.41 -14.93
CA HIS A 343 1.03 4.11 -16.11
C HIS A 343 0.44 3.47 -17.37
N PRO A 344 -0.85 3.72 -17.66
CA PRO A 344 -1.52 3.14 -18.83
C PRO A 344 -0.84 3.59 -20.12
N LEU A 345 -1.00 2.81 -21.18
CA LEU A 345 -0.45 3.09 -22.51
C LEU A 345 1.09 3.16 -22.52
N VAL A 346 1.74 2.42 -21.63
CA VAL A 346 3.19 2.24 -21.64
C VAL A 346 3.57 1.15 -22.64
N SER A 347 4.64 1.36 -23.40
CA SER A 347 5.21 0.36 -24.33
C SER A 347 6.17 -0.59 -23.62
N ALA A 348 6.49 -1.72 -24.27
CA ALA A 348 7.49 -2.65 -23.75
C ALA A 348 8.88 -1.99 -23.60
N ALA A 349 9.30 -1.12 -24.53
CA ALA A 349 10.60 -0.44 -24.46
C ALA A 349 10.67 0.59 -23.31
N GLU A 350 9.58 1.32 -23.07
CA GLU A 350 9.45 2.24 -21.94
C GLU A 350 9.48 1.45 -20.63
N LEU A 351 8.69 0.38 -20.50
CA LEU A 351 8.71 -0.52 -19.33
C LEU A 351 10.09 -1.11 -19.07
N ALA A 352 10.79 -1.62 -20.09
CA ALA A 352 12.14 -2.16 -19.94
C ALA A 352 13.10 -1.09 -19.37
N SER A 353 12.92 0.16 -19.80
CA SER A 353 13.65 1.30 -19.28
C SER A 353 13.22 1.71 -17.86
N LEU A 354 12.04 1.36 -17.38
CA LEU A 354 11.57 1.68 -16.03
C LEU A 354 11.96 0.58 -15.04
N VAL A 355 11.73 -0.68 -15.39
CA VAL A 355 12.01 -1.84 -14.54
C VAL A 355 13.46 -2.33 -14.61
N ASN A 356 14.25 -1.77 -15.55
CA ASN A 356 15.64 -2.16 -15.79
C ASN A 356 15.80 -3.66 -16.08
N GLU A 357 14.98 -4.17 -16.99
CA GLU A 357 15.01 -5.57 -17.44
C GLU A 357 15.27 -5.66 -18.95
N PRO A 358 15.89 -6.75 -19.44
CA PRO A 358 16.05 -6.96 -20.87
C PRO A 358 14.71 -7.00 -21.61
N LEU A 359 14.60 -6.26 -22.72
CA LEU A 359 13.36 -6.12 -23.49
C LEU A 359 12.75 -7.47 -23.90
N ALA A 360 13.57 -8.43 -24.35
CA ALA A 360 13.09 -9.75 -24.76
C ALA A 360 12.42 -10.55 -23.62
N LEU A 361 12.94 -10.44 -22.40
CA LEU A 361 12.34 -11.09 -21.23
C LEU A 361 11.03 -10.41 -20.83
N LEU A 362 11.00 -9.08 -20.93
CA LEU A 362 9.82 -8.28 -20.64
C LEU A 362 8.67 -8.60 -21.60
N ILE A 363 8.94 -8.66 -22.92
CA ILE A 363 7.94 -9.01 -23.95
C ILE A 363 7.29 -10.36 -23.62
N ARG A 364 8.08 -11.41 -23.36
CA ARG A 364 7.54 -12.74 -22.99
C ARG A 364 6.64 -12.71 -21.76
N ARG A 365 6.96 -11.85 -20.78
CA ARG A 365 6.13 -11.68 -19.57
C ARG A 365 4.85 -10.93 -19.88
N LEU A 366 4.90 -9.87 -20.70
CA LEU A 366 3.73 -9.12 -21.13
C LEU A 366 2.79 -9.99 -21.95
N GLU A 367 3.29 -10.78 -22.91
CA GLU A 367 2.51 -11.76 -23.67
C GLU A 367 1.80 -12.77 -22.75
N TRP A 368 2.47 -13.25 -21.70
CA TRP A 368 1.85 -14.11 -20.70
C TRP A 368 0.73 -13.39 -19.92
N LEU A 369 0.96 -12.15 -19.47
CA LEU A 369 -0.04 -11.35 -18.76
C LEU A 369 -1.25 -11.01 -19.62
N VAL A 370 -1.05 -10.77 -20.93
CA VAL A 370 -2.12 -10.61 -21.93
C VAL A 370 -2.94 -11.90 -22.03
N ARG A 371 -2.28 -13.07 -22.14
CA ARG A 371 -2.98 -14.38 -22.17
C ARG A 371 -3.76 -14.69 -20.90
N CYS A 372 -3.28 -14.26 -19.74
CA CYS A 372 -4.02 -14.36 -18.48
C CYS A 372 -5.16 -13.34 -18.35
N GLY A 373 -5.28 -12.40 -19.30
CA GLY A 373 -6.28 -11.34 -19.30
C GLY A 373 -6.08 -10.29 -18.21
N ALA A 374 -4.87 -10.16 -17.65
CA ALA A 374 -4.56 -9.17 -16.62
C ALA A 374 -4.30 -7.77 -17.20
N ILE A 375 -3.76 -7.75 -18.42
CA ILE A 375 -3.51 -6.54 -19.23
C ILE A 375 -4.00 -6.81 -20.66
N SER A 376 -4.20 -5.75 -21.45
CA SER A 376 -4.44 -5.83 -22.89
C SER A 376 -3.45 -4.96 -23.65
N GLU A 377 -3.25 -5.28 -24.92
CA GLU A 377 -2.31 -4.61 -25.82
C GLU A 377 -3.08 -3.86 -26.92
N HIS A 378 -2.70 -2.60 -27.16
CA HIS A 378 -3.27 -1.70 -28.16
C HIS A 378 -2.14 -0.86 -28.77
N ASP A 379 -1.88 -1.02 -30.07
CA ASP A 379 -0.80 -0.32 -30.79
C ASP A 379 0.56 -0.39 -30.05
N ASP A 380 1.00 -1.61 -29.73
CA ASP A 380 2.24 -1.94 -29.00
C ASP A 380 2.34 -1.33 -27.58
N ARG A 381 1.19 -0.94 -27.00
CA ARG A 381 1.08 -0.34 -25.68
C ARG A 381 0.12 -1.11 -24.79
N PHE A 382 0.43 -1.16 -23.51
CA PHE A 382 -0.29 -2.00 -22.56
C PHE A 382 -1.22 -1.16 -21.68
N VAL A 383 -2.40 -1.71 -21.40
CA VAL A 383 -3.36 -1.14 -20.45
C VAL A 383 -3.86 -2.22 -19.50
N LEU A 384 -4.27 -1.82 -18.31
CA LEU A 384 -4.81 -2.72 -17.31
C LEU A 384 -6.25 -3.11 -17.68
N THR A 385 -6.60 -4.39 -17.54
CA THR A 385 -8.00 -4.85 -17.71
C THR A 385 -8.78 -4.76 -16.39
N ASP A 386 -10.11 -5.01 -16.42
CA ASP A 386 -10.91 -5.15 -15.19
C ASP A 386 -10.39 -6.27 -14.27
N LEU A 387 -9.90 -7.39 -14.82
CA LEU A 387 -9.34 -8.48 -14.00
C LEU A 387 -8.04 -8.05 -13.31
N GLY A 388 -7.14 -7.38 -14.03
CA GLY A 388 -5.91 -6.81 -13.46
C GLY A 388 -6.22 -5.76 -12.38
N MET A 389 -7.17 -4.86 -12.65
CA MET A 389 -7.63 -3.86 -11.68
C MET A 389 -8.19 -4.51 -10.41
N ARG A 390 -9.03 -5.54 -10.55
CA ARG A 390 -9.57 -6.28 -9.40
C ARG A 390 -8.49 -7.00 -8.59
N LEU A 391 -7.44 -7.49 -9.25
CA LEU A 391 -6.29 -8.06 -8.54
C LEU A 391 -5.58 -7.00 -7.71
N LEU A 392 -5.23 -5.87 -8.31
CA LEU A 392 -4.57 -4.76 -7.59
C LEU A 392 -5.45 -4.22 -6.45
N ALA A 393 -6.77 -4.11 -6.67
CA ALA A 393 -7.73 -3.73 -5.64
C ALA A 393 -7.73 -4.73 -4.47
N ALA A 394 -7.73 -6.04 -4.76
CA ALA A 394 -7.66 -7.08 -3.74
C ALA A 394 -6.34 -7.02 -2.95
N GLN A 395 -5.21 -6.81 -3.63
CA GLN A 395 -3.90 -6.64 -2.99
C GLN A 395 -3.80 -5.39 -2.12
N ALA A 396 -4.50 -4.32 -2.51
CA ALA A 396 -4.64 -3.10 -1.71
C ALA A 396 -5.66 -3.23 -0.58
N GLY A 397 -6.46 -4.31 -0.52
CA GLY A 397 -7.53 -4.46 0.45
C GLY A 397 -8.73 -3.52 0.21
N VAL A 398 -8.90 -3.02 -1.01
CA VAL A 398 -9.90 -2.01 -1.36
C VAL A 398 -11.01 -2.62 -2.21
N PRO A 399 -12.30 -2.27 -1.99
CA PRO A 399 -13.37 -2.68 -2.91
C PRO A 399 -13.09 -2.23 -4.35
N PRO A 400 -13.25 -3.09 -5.38
CA PRO A 400 -12.90 -2.74 -6.76
C PRO A 400 -13.53 -1.44 -7.28
N PRO A 401 -14.82 -1.11 -7.03
CA PRO A 401 -15.39 0.16 -7.49
C PRO A 401 -14.73 1.39 -6.85
N THR A 402 -14.26 1.27 -5.61
CA THR A 402 -13.54 2.35 -4.92
C THR A 402 -12.12 2.48 -5.46
N PHE A 403 -11.45 1.35 -5.71
CA PHE A 403 -10.10 1.33 -6.26
C PHE A 403 -10.06 1.84 -7.71
N ALA A 404 -11.01 1.43 -8.54
CA ALA A 404 -11.19 1.92 -9.91
C ALA A 404 -11.35 3.44 -9.99
N ARG A 405 -12.06 4.05 -9.03
CA ARG A 405 -12.38 5.48 -9.04
C ARG A 405 -11.31 6.35 -8.39
N HIS A 406 -10.63 5.82 -7.37
CA HIS A 406 -9.79 6.61 -6.48
C HIS A 406 -8.40 6.04 -6.25
N GLY A 407 -8.16 4.80 -6.67
CA GLY A 407 -6.82 4.21 -6.63
C GLY A 407 -5.90 4.90 -7.63
N GLY A 408 -4.60 4.74 -7.41
CA GLY A 408 -3.56 5.23 -8.32
C GLY A 408 -3.44 4.38 -9.59
N VAL A 409 -4.54 3.86 -10.14
CA VAL A 409 -4.50 3.05 -11.37
C VAL A 409 -5.55 3.51 -12.37
N THR A 410 -5.22 3.37 -13.65
CA THR A 410 -6.14 3.53 -14.76
C THR A 410 -6.28 2.20 -15.47
N PHE A 411 -7.52 1.81 -15.76
CA PHE A 411 -7.83 0.58 -16.48
C PHE A 411 -8.81 0.89 -17.61
N MET A 412 -8.75 0.09 -18.66
CA MET A 412 -9.68 0.20 -19.78
C MET A 412 -10.84 -0.76 -19.54
N ASP A 413 -12.06 -0.22 -19.44
CA ASP A 413 -13.25 -1.06 -19.55
C ASP A 413 -13.51 -1.35 -21.02
N LEU A 414 -12.99 -2.49 -21.49
CA LEU A 414 -13.13 -2.96 -22.87
C LEU A 414 -14.60 -3.16 -23.31
N ARG A 415 -15.57 -2.99 -22.42
CA ARG A 415 -17.01 -3.10 -22.71
C ARG A 415 -17.63 -1.78 -23.15
N LEU A 416 -16.95 -0.65 -22.98
CA LEU A 416 -17.47 0.67 -23.35
C LEU A 416 -16.97 1.05 -24.75
N PRO A 417 -17.87 1.26 -25.74
CA PRO A 417 -17.50 1.76 -27.05
C PRO A 417 -16.87 3.15 -26.95
N ASP A 418 -15.80 3.34 -27.72
CA ASP A 418 -14.84 4.42 -27.67
C ASP A 418 -15.44 5.84 -27.79
N ALA A 419 -15.16 6.73 -26.84
CA ALA A 419 -15.53 8.16 -26.89
C ALA A 419 -14.49 8.96 -27.70
N SER A 420 -14.60 8.79 -29.01
CA SER A 420 -13.70 9.06 -30.16
C SER A 420 -12.92 10.38 -30.34
N GLN A 421 -12.77 11.27 -29.35
CA GLN A 421 -11.80 12.40 -29.46
C GLN A 421 -11.16 12.82 -28.14
N ARG A 422 -11.92 12.77 -27.04
CA ARG A 422 -11.37 12.99 -25.70
C ARG A 422 -10.39 11.86 -25.32
N THR A 423 -10.67 10.63 -25.76
CA THR A 423 -9.75 9.48 -25.60
C THR A 423 -8.41 9.73 -26.29
N THR A 424 -8.40 10.24 -27.53
CA THR A 424 -7.16 10.47 -28.31
C THR A 424 -6.28 11.54 -27.69
N ARG A 425 -6.85 12.68 -27.27
CA ARG A 425 -6.10 13.77 -26.62
C ARG A 425 -5.49 13.34 -25.29
N HIS A 426 -6.27 12.61 -24.49
CA HIS A 426 -5.78 12.07 -23.21
C HIS A 426 -4.70 10.99 -23.43
N ARG A 427 -4.82 10.22 -24.52
CA ARG A 427 -3.84 9.20 -24.93
C ARG A 427 -2.48 9.78 -25.26
N GLU A 428 -2.39 10.79 -26.13
CA GLU A 428 -1.10 11.43 -26.47
C GLU A 428 -0.42 12.04 -25.25
N HIS A 429 -1.20 12.68 -24.38
CA HIS A 429 -0.72 13.29 -23.16
C HIS A 429 -0.09 12.25 -22.23
N THR A 430 -0.80 11.15 -22.02
CA THR A 430 -0.32 10.02 -21.22
C THR A 430 0.94 9.41 -21.81
N ILE A 431 1.00 9.24 -23.14
CA ILE A 431 2.18 8.74 -23.84
C ILE A 431 3.38 9.69 -23.63
N GLY A 432 3.18 11.00 -23.73
CA GLY A 432 4.20 12.01 -23.50
C GLY A 432 4.79 11.93 -22.09
N VAL A 433 3.94 11.85 -21.06
CA VAL A 433 4.36 11.65 -19.66
C VAL A 433 5.15 10.34 -19.52
N ASN A 434 4.67 9.23 -20.08
CA ASN A 434 5.38 7.94 -20.02
C ASN A 434 6.75 7.99 -20.69
N ARG A 435 6.87 8.63 -21.86
CA ARG A 435 8.14 8.83 -22.57
C ARG A 435 9.12 9.65 -21.74
N PHE A 436 8.66 10.75 -21.13
CA PHE A 436 9.47 11.57 -20.24
C PHE A 436 10.06 10.73 -19.10
N PHE A 437 9.24 9.98 -18.36
CA PHE A 437 9.72 9.18 -17.23
C PHE A 437 10.61 8.00 -17.65
N ALA A 438 10.31 7.33 -18.75
CA ALA A 438 11.16 6.26 -19.28
C ALA A 438 12.56 6.79 -19.67
N GLN A 439 12.61 7.96 -20.30
CA GLN A 439 13.86 8.62 -20.64
C GLN A 439 14.60 9.13 -19.40
N LEU A 440 13.88 9.75 -18.45
CA LEU A 440 14.44 10.19 -17.17
C LEU A 440 15.07 9.02 -16.39
N ALA A 441 14.40 7.88 -16.33
CA ALA A 441 14.92 6.67 -15.68
C ALA A 441 16.18 6.14 -16.36
N ARG A 442 16.22 6.18 -17.70
CA ARG A 442 17.40 5.79 -18.49
C ARG A 442 18.58 6.73 -18.24
N ASP A 443 18.35 8.04 -18.30
CA ASP A 443 19.38 9.05 -18.05
C ASP A 443 19.90 8.98 -16.61
N ALA A 444 19.02 8.79 -15.64
CA ALA A 444 19.40 8.60 -14.24
C ALA A 444 20.37 7.43 -14.10
N ARG A 445 20.04 6.26 -14.67
CA ARG A 445 20.93 5.09 -14.60
C ARG A 445 22.28 5.32 -15.26
N ARG A 446 22.32 6.00 -16.42
CA ARG A 446 23.56 6.31 -17.14
C ARG A 446 24.57 7.07 -16.27
N ILE A 447 24.10 7.87 -15.33
CA ILE A 447 24.95 8.65 -14.41
C ILE A 447 24.99 8.08 -12.98
N GLY A 448 24.54 6.83 -12.77
CA GLY A 448 24.56 6.14 -11.47
C GLY A 448 23.47 6.60 -10.49
N TRP A 449 22.42 7.26 -10.98
CA TRP A 449 21.22 7.63 -10.21
C TRP A 449 20.11 6.62 -10.46
N ARG A 450 19.01 6.73 -9.70
CA ARG A 450 17.78 5.97 -9.96
C ARG A 450 16.54 6.85 -9.83
N LEU A 451 15.53 6.58 -10.65
CA LEU A 451 14.16 7.01 -10.39
C LEU A 451 13.61 6.13 -9.27
N ALA A 452 13.59 6.65 -8.04
CA ALA A 452 13.18 5.92 -6.85
C ALA A 452 11.66 5.85 -6.71
N GLU A 453 10.95 6.86 -7.21
CA GLU A 453 9.49 6.95 -7.12
C GLU A 453 8.93 7.68 -8.35
N TRP A 454 7.82 7.18 -8.88
CA TRP A 454 7.00 7.82 -9.89
C TRP A 454 5.53 7.65 -9.48
N ARG A 455 4.86 8.78 -9.26
CA ARG A 455 3.42 8.86 -8.94
C ARG A 455 2.68 9.40 -10.16
N ASN A 456 1.58 8.76 -10.54
CA ASN A 456 0.73 9.29 -11.60
C ASN A 456 -0.08 10.51 -11.14
N GLU A 457 -0.93 11.04 -12.01
CA GLU A 457 -1.76 12.22 -11.77
C GLU A 457 -2.64 12.10 -10.50
N ALA A 458 -3.30 10.95 -10.33
CA ALA A 458 -4.18 10.69 -9.19
C ALA A 458 -3.40 10.68 -7.87
N GLU A 459 -2.20 10.09 -7.88
CA GLU A 459 -1.30 10.01 -6.72
C GLU A 459 -0.56 11.33 -6.44
N SER A 460 -0.43 12.18 -7.46
CA SER A 460 0.22 13.50 -7.38
C SER A 460 -0.75 14.62 -7.01
N THR A 461 -2.06 14.36 -7.10
CA THR A 461 -3.10 15.31 -6.72
C THR A 461 -3.03 15.58 -5.23
N HIS A 462 -2.83 16.85 -4.86
CA HIS A 462 -2.77 17.28 -3.47
C HIS A 462 -3.97 18.19 -3.16
N ARG A 463 -4.65 17.93 -2.04
CA ARG A 463 -5.84 18.69 -1.59
C ARG A 463 -5.66 19.11 -0.15
N TRP A 464 -5.91 20.38 0.13
CA TRP A 464 -5.77 20.95 1.46
C TRP A 464 -6.87 21.99 1.73
N ILE A 465 -6.97 22.43 2.98
CA ILE A 465 -7.77 23.58 3.37
C ILE A 465 -6.80 24.74 3.52
N ASP A 466 -7.02 25.79 2.75
CA ASP A 466 -6.15 26.96 2.77
C ASP A 466 -6.34 27.83 4.02
N ARG A 467 -5.51 28.86 4.13
CA ARG A 467 -5.56 29.82 5.25
C ARG A 467 -6.91 30.55 5.38
N ASP A 468 -7.70 30.62 4.31
CA ASP A 468 -9.03 31.22 4.29
C ASP A 468 -10.14 30.19 4.59
N GLY A 469 -9.78 28.96 4.94
CA GLY A 469 -10.72 27.88 5.22
C GLY A 469 -11.36 27.26 3.97
N ARG A 470 -10.86 27.57 2.76
CA ARG A 470 -11.41 27.05 1.50
C ARG A 470 -10.65 25.81 1.05
N THR A 471 -11.34 24.93 0.34
CA THR A 471 -10.68 23.77 -0.29
C THR A 471 -9.82 24.24 -1.46
N ALA A 472 -8.53 23.96 -1.38
CA ALA A 472 -7.57 24.21 -2.44
C ALA A 472 -6.95 22.89 -2.90
N TRP A 473 -6.43 22.88 -4.13
CA TRP A 473 -5.81 21.69 -4.70
C TRP A 473 -4.87 22.03 -5.86
N ILE A 474 -3.90 21.15 -6.06
CA ILE A 474 -3.09 21.08 -7.28
C ILE A 474 -3.22 19.69 -7.90
N ARG A 475 -3.06 19.63 -9.22
CA ARG A 475 -3.12 18.39 -10.00
C ARG A 475 -1.96 18.34 -10.99
N PRO A 476 -0.74 18.05 -10.52
CA PRO A 476 0.35 17.72 -11.41
C PRO A 476 -0.04 16.50 -12.26
N ASP A 477 0.35 16.50 -13.53
CA ASP A 477 0.23 15.31 -14.39
C ASP A 477 0.96 14.12 -13.77
N SER A 478 2.05 14.39 -13.05
CA SER A 478 2.81 13.38 -12.32
C SER A 478 3.75 14.02 -11.30
N SER A 479 4.36 13.20 -10.44
CA SER A 479 5.46 13.59 -9.56
C SER A 479 6.44 12.43 -9.43
N GLY A 480 7.66 12.74 -9.00
CA GLY A 480 8.69 11.72 -8.86
C GLY A 480 9.80 12.08 -7.89
N VAL A 481 10.59 11.07 -7.57
CA VAL A 481 11.79 11.20 -6.73
C VAL A 481 12.96 10.55 -7.44
N LEU A 482 13.99 11.34 -7.74
CA LEU A 482 15.30 10.83 -8.13
C LEU A 482 16.16 10.62 -6.89
N GLN A 483 16.96 9.56 -6.90
CA GLN A 483 17.89 9.24 -5.84
C GLN A 483 19.31 9.10 -6.38
N ARG A 484 20.24 9.72 -5.64
CA ARG A 484 21.69 9.60 -5.83
C ARG A 484 22.36 9.41 -4.48
N GLY A 485 22.96 8.24 -4.26
CA GLY A 485 23.48 7.89 -2.92
C GLY A 485 22.37 8.02 -1.87
N GLY A 486 22.65 8.76 -0.79
CA GLY A 486 21.66 9.09 0.25
C GLY A 486 20.75 10.29 -0.07
N GLY A 487 21.01 11.03 -1.15
CA GLY A 487 20.24 12.22 -1.54
C GLY A 487 18.96 11.88 -2.31
N ARG A 488 17.88 12.61 -2.02
CA ARG A 488 16.59 12.54 -2.72
C ARG A 488 16.26 13.90 -3.35
N PHE A 489 15.84 13.89 -4.61
CA PHE A 489 15.40 15.05 -5.37
C PHE A 489 13.94 14.85 -5.79
N CYS A 490 13.04 15.63 -5.20
CA CYS A 490 11.61 15.55 -5.46
C CYS A 490 11.23 16.55 -6.56
N PHE A 491 10.28 16.18 -7.41
CA PHE A 491 9.76 17.06 -8.44
C PHE A 491 8.27 16.80 -8.73
N LEU A 492 7.59 17.85 -9.19
CA LEU A 492 6.26 17.81 -9.79
C LEU A 492 6.44 18.00 -11.30
N LEU A 493 5.66 17.28 -12.10
CA LEU A 493 5.71 17.35 -13.55
C LEU A 493 4.37 17.80 -14.10
N GLU A 494 4.45 18.76 -15.02
CA GLU A 494 3.41 19.12 -15.96
C GLU A 494 3.89 18.81 -17.37
N TYR A 495 3.07 18.11 -18.14
CA TYR A 495 3.32 17.82 -19.53
C TYR A 495 2.36 18.64 -20.39
N ASP A 496 2.88 19.40 -21.34
CA ASP A 496 2.06 20.27 -22.17
C ASP A 496 2.19 19.92 -23.65
N ARG A 497 1.07 19.50 -24.24
CA ARG A 497 0.95 19.21 -25.68
C ARG A 497 0.85 20.47 -26.55
N GLY A 498 0.90 21.65 -25.92
CA GLY A 498 0.73 22.91 -26.61
C GLY A 498 -0.71 23.25 -26.94
N THR A 499 -1.70 22.55 -26.36
CA THR A 499 -3.12 22.81 -26.62
C THR A 499 -3.76 23.81 -25.65
N LEU A 500 -3.06 24.19 -24.59
CA LEU A 500 -3.55 25.13 -23.59
C LEU A 500 -3.41 26.58 -24.06
N ASP A 501 -4.41 27.40 -23.75
CA ASP A 501 -4.35 28.84 -23.98
C ASP A 501 -3.79 29.61 -22.77
N ALA A 502 -3.58 30.92 -22.92
CA ALA A 502 -3.03 31.76 -21.86
C ALA A 502 -3.96 31.87 -20.63
N GLY A 503 -5.27 31.72 -20.82
CA GLY A 503 -6.27 31.76 -19.76
C GLY A 503 -6.19 30.53 -18.85
N ASP A 504 -5.93 29.36 -19.45
CA ASP A 504 -5.83 28.07 -18.74
C ASP A 504 -4.64 27.99 -17.76
N TYR A 505 -3.51 28.64 -18.09
CA TYR A 505 -2.33 28.58 -17.22
C TYR A 505 -2.46 29.40 -15.94
N ARG A 506 -3.24 30.49 -15.94
CA ARG A 506 -3.36 31.39 -14.79
C ARG A 506 -3.85 30.69 -13.52
N PRO A 507 -5.00 30.00 -13.51
CA PRO A 507 -5.46 29.28 -12.31
C PRO A 507 -4.49 28.15 -11.91
N LYS A 508 -3.82 27.52 -12.88
CA LYS A 508 -2.83 26.47 -12.63
C LYS A 508 -1.61 27.00 -11.87
N PHE A 509 -1.01 28.09 -12.33
CA PHE A 509 0.13 28.71 -11.65
C PHE A 509 -0.25 29.32 -10.30
N GLU A 510 -1.45 29.87 -10.16
CA GLU A 510 -1.96 30.36 -8.88
C GLU A 510 -2.09 29.22 -7.86
N GLY A 511 -2.60 28.06 -8.27
CA GLY A 511 -2.67 26.87 -7.41
C GLY A 511 -1.28 26.44 -6.90
N TYR A 512 -0.29 26.40 -7.79
CA TYR A 512 1.10 26.09 -7.39
C TYR A 512 1.71 27.15 -6.47
N ARG A 513 1.52 28.43 -6.78
CA ARG A 513 2.01 29.53 -5.94
C ARG A 513 1.52 29.37 -4.50
N ARG A 514 0.24 29.05 -4.33
CA ARG A 514 -0.37 28.81 -3.02
C ARG A 514 0.17 27.55 -2.35
N TYR A 515 0.23 26.44 -3.08
CA TYR A 515 0.81 25.18 -2.59
C TYR A 515 2.21 25.35 -2.02
N PHE A 516 3.10 26.07 -2.73
CA PHE A 516 4.46 26.34 -2.26
C PHE A 516 4.50 27.36 -1.12
N ALA A 517 3.71 28.44 -1.19
CA ALA A 517 3.68 29.48 -0.15
C ALA A 517 3.11 28.98 1.20
N GLU A 518 2.20 28.01 1.16
CA GLU A 518 1.58 27.40 2.34
C GLU A 518 2.36 26.18 2.86
N ARG A 519 3.43 25.75 2.16
CA ARG A 519 4.30 24.60 2.52
C ARG A 519 3.55 23.27 2.58
N GLU A 520 2.47 23.13 1.82
CA GLU A 520 1.66 21.90 1.73
C GLU A 520 2.46 20.68 1.22
N TRP A 521 3.59 20.93 0.57
CA TRP A 521 4.51 19.87 0.13
C TRP A 521 5.19 19.11 1.28
N GLU A 522 5.26 19.67 2.50
CA GLU A 522 5.96 19.03 3.63
C GLU A 522 5.30 17.74 4.11
N ASP A 523 4.03 17.56 3.77
CA ASP A 523 3.30 16.33 4.06
C ASP A 523 3.74 15.16 3.17
N ASP A 524 4.20 15.44 1.95
CA ASP A 524 4.51 14.44 0.93
C ASP A 524 6.01 14.33 0.61
N TYR A 525 6.79 15.37 0.90
CA TYR A 525 8.19 15.49 0.52
C TYR A 525 9.07 16.02 1.66
N PRO A 526 10.28 15.45 1.86
CA PRO A 526 11.22 15.93 2.87
C PRO A 526 11.89 17.27 2.50
N LYS A 527 11.74 17.71 1.25
CA LYS A 527 12.28 18.95 0.70
C LYS A 527 11.32 19.48 -0.35
N GLU A 528 11.34 20.79 -0.55
CA GLU A 528 10.52 21.46 -1.57
C GLU A 528 10.76 20.84 -2.96
N PRO A 529 9.71 20.32 -3.61
CA PRO A 529 9.85 19.70 -4.93
C PRO A 529 10.06 20.77 -6.02
N VAL A 530 10.84 20.44 -7.04
CA VAL A 530 10.99 21.31 -8.22
C VAL A 530 9.78 21.16 -9.15
N LEU A 531 9.21 22.26 -9.63
CA LEU A 531 8.16 22.22 -10.65
C LEU A 531 8.77 22.15 -12.06
N LEU A 532 8.49 21.07 -12.79
CA LEU A 532 8.96 20.82 -14.13
C LEU A 532 7.81 20.93 -15.14
N PHE A 533 8.07 21.60 -16.27
CA PHE A 533 7.21 21.61 -17.44
C PHE A 533 7.94 20.95 -18.61
N ALA A 534 7.43 19.84 -19.10
CA ALA A 534 7.88 19.18 -20.31
C ALA A 534 6.88 19.43 -21.44
N CYS A 535 7.31 20.09 -22.50
CA CYS A 535 6.46 20.50 -23.61
C CYS A 535 6.66 19.59 -24.82
N SER A 536 5.61 19.36 -25.61
CA SER A 536 5.68 18.60 -26.88
C SER A 536 6.64 19.23 -27.88
N ASP A 537 6.72 20.57 -27.90
CA ASP A 537 7.54 21.33 -28.82
C ASP A 537 8.01 22.68 -28.23
N ALA A 538 8.91 23.35 -28.96
CA ALA A 538 9.48 24.63 -28.56
C ALA A 538 8.47 25.80 -28.51
N ASN A 539 7.36 25.72 -29.26
CA ASN A 539 6.32 26.75 -29.24
C ASN A 539 5.50 26.65 -27.95
N ALA A 540 5.11 25.44 -27.55
CA ALA A 540 4.49 25.16 -26.26
C ALA A 540 5.41 25.60 -25.12
N GLU A 541 6.71 25.28 -25.20
CA GLU A 541 7.72 25.72 -24.24
C GLU A 541 7.74 27.26 -24.07
N THR A 542 7.65 27.99 -25.20
CA THR A 542 7.63 29.46 -25.21
C THR A 542 6.33 30.01 -24.61
N ARG A 543 5.19 29.37 -24.88
CA ARG A 543 3.88 29.77 -24.30
C ARG A 543 3.87 29.60 -22.78
N VAL A 544 4.29 28.44 -22.28
CA VAL A 544 4.41 28.16 -20.84
C VAL A 544 5.28 29.21 -20.17
N ALA A 545 6.45 29.52 -20.73
CA ALA A 545 7.37 30.51 -20.15
C ALA A 545 6.77 31.92 -20.09
N ARG A 546 6.06 32.33 -21.15
CA ARG A 546 5.38 33.64 -21.19
C ARG A 546 4.26 33.71 -20.15
N ALA A 547 3.45 32.65 -20.04
CA ALA A 547 2.36 32.58 -19.08
C ALA A 547 2.88 32.57 -17.64
N ALA A 548 3.93 31.80 -17.36
CA ALA A 548 4.60 31.77 -16.06
C ALA A 548 5.14 33.15 -15.66
N ARG A 549 5.83 33.84 -16.58
CA ARG A 549 6.37 35.18 -16.33
C ARG A 549 5.27 36.19 -16.00
N ALA A 550 4.11 36.08 -16.65
CA ALA A 550 2.99 36.98 -16.44
C ALA A 550 2.18 36.66 -15.16
N GLY A 551 1.96 35.38 -14.86
CA GLY A 551 1.05 34.95 -13.79
C GLY A 551 1.71 34.54 -12.47
N ALA A 552 2.98 34.10 -12.50
CA ALA A 552 3.70 33.63 -11.33
C ALA A 552 5.22 33.86 -11.47
N PRO A 553 5.68 35.13 -11.53
CA PRO A 553 7.07 35.46 -11.82
C PRO A 553 8.06 34.92 -10.79
N THR A 554 7.62 34.68 -9.55
CA THR A 554 8.42 34.16 -8.43
C THR A 554 8.36 32.64 -8.27
N LEU A 555 7.47 31.96 -9.01
CA LEU A 555 7.36 30.50 -8.96
C LEU A 555 8.59 29.91 -9.64
N ALA A 556 9.42 29.21 -8.89
CA ALA A 556 10.63 28.63 -9.42
C ALA A 556 10.27 27.33 -10.18
N LEU A 557 10.30 27.41 -11.50
CA LEU A 557 9.92 26.35 -12.41
C LEU A 557 10.93 26.20 -13.55
N LEU A 558 11.04 24.99 -14.05
CA LEU A 558 11.95 24.64 -15.14
C LEU A 558 11.16 24.10 -16.32
N ILE A 559 11.50 24.55 -17.52
CA ILE A 559 10.77 24.26 -18.76
C ILE A 559 11.73 23.63 -19.78
N THR A 560 11.29 22.60 -20.48
CA THR A 560 11.98 21.96 -21.61
C THR A 560 10.98 21.52 -22.66
N ASP A 561 11.46 21.16 -23.85
CA ASP A 561 10.68 20.48 -24.89
C ASP A 561 11.19 19.05 -25.16
N GLU A 562 10.38 18.21 -25.79
CA GLU A 562 10.68 16.79 -26.08
C GLU A 562 11.96 16.60 -26.90
N GLN A 563 12.18 17.42 -27.92
CA GLN A 563 13.34 17.29 -28.81
C GLN A 563 14.67 17.44 -28.05
N ARG A 564 14.65 18.11 -26.90
CA ARG A 564 15.84 18.33 -26.07
C ARG A 564 16.19 17.16 -25.18
N TYR A 565 15.21 16.42 -24.65
CA TYR A 565 15.47 15.39 -23.65
C TYR A 565 15.33 13.96 -24.19
N LEU A 566 14.68 13.76 -25.32
CA LEU A 566 14.52 12.45 -25.95
C LEU A 566 15.85 11.86 -26.47
N PRO A 567 15.91 10.54 -26.74
CA PRO A 567 17.16 9.77 -26.90
C PRO A 567 18.12 10.29 -27.99
N ASP A 568 17.58 10.93 -29.03
CA ASP A 568 18.37 11.48 -30.13
C ASP A 568 19.24 12.67 -29.68
N ASN A 569 19.01 13.17 -28.46
CA ASN A 569 19.81 14.20 -27.83
C ASN A 569 20.78 13.60 -26.81
N ALA A 570 22.09 13.77 -27.04
CA ALA A 570 23.15 13.28 -26.15
C ALA A 570 23.05 13.83 -24.70
N VAL A 571 22.37 14.97 -24.52
CA VAL A 571 22.23 15.67 -23.25
C VAL A 571 21.22 14.99 -22.32
N GLY A 572 20.08 14.53 -22.85
CA GLY A 572 19.03 13.83 -22.09
C GLY A 572 18.27 14.69 -21.06
N ALA A 573 17.35 14.08 -20.31
CA ALA A 573 16.47 14.73 -19.34
C ALA A 573 17.20 15.27 -18.09
N LEU A 574 18.39 14.75 -17.76
CA LEU A 574 19.20 15.22 -16.63
C LEU A 574 20.28 16.23 -17.03
N GLY A 575 20.46 16.47 -18.33
CA GLY A 575 21.47 17.40 -18.81
C GLY A 575 20.99 18.86 -18.83
N ALA A 576 21.76 19.71 -19.51
CA ALA A 576 21.48 21.15 -19.63
C ALA A 576 20.40 21.44 -20.70
N THR A 577 19.19 20.91 -20.50
CA THR A 577 18.04 21.04 -21.42
C THR A 577 16.96 21.97 -20.88
N TRP A 578 17.00 22.29 -19.60
CA TRP A 578 15.96 23.05 -18.89
C TRP A 578 16.25 24.54 -18.91
N ARG A 579 15.24 25.40 -18.96
CA ARG A 579 15.41 26.84 -18.67
C ARG A 579 14.37 27.31 -17.68
N ASP A 580 14.62 28.43 -17.03
CA ASP A 580 13.58 29.11 -16.25
C ASP A 580 12.71 30.02 -17.13
N GLN A 581 11.69 30.62 -16.54
CA GLN A 581 10.74 31.49 -17.23
C GLN A 581 11.31 32.87 -17.61
N HIS A 582 12.50 33.24 -17.15
CA HIS A 582 13.13 34.55 -17.35
C HIS A 582 14.32 34.51 -18.30
N HIS A 583 15.08 33.42 -18.31
CA HIS A 583 16.34 33.28 -19.05
C HIS A 583 16.23 32.27 -20.18
N THR A 584 16.98 32.52 -21.26
CA THR A 584 17.15 31.57 -22.38
C THR A 584 18.25 30.54 -22.09
N ARG A 585 19.12 30.81 -21.11
CA ARG A 585 20.22 29.91 -20.72
C ARG A 585 19.66 28.61 -20.19
N ARG A 586 20.21 27.51 -20.71
CA ARG A 586 19.86 26.16 -20.28
C ARG A 586 20.65 25.73 -19.04
N LEU A 587 20.00 24.96 -18.18
CA LEU A 587 20.40 24.58 -16.84
C LEU A 587 20.17 23.06 -16.68
N HIS A 588 20.89 22.46 -15.74
CA HIS A 588 20.58 21.12 -15.26
C HIS A 588 19.45 21.23 -14.24
N ALA A 589 18.33 20.52 -14.43
CA ALA A 589 17.27 20.49 -13.41
C ALA A 589 17.75 19.90 -12.09
N PHE A 590 18.68 18.96 -12.16
CA PHE A 590 19.19 18.21 -11.01
C PHE A 590 20.71 18.36 -10.93
N SER A 591 21.19 19.38 -10.21
CA SER A 591 22.63 19.61 -10.06
C SER A 591 23.20 18.82 -8.88
N ALA A 592 24.45 18.36 -9.01
CA ALA A 592 25.19 17.68 -7.96
C ALA A 592 25.44 18.55 -6.71
N ARG A 593 25.40 19.89 -6.85
CA ARG A 593 25.75 20.85 -5.80
C ARG A 593 24.54 21.30 -4.96
N GLY A 594 23.39 20.65 -5.11
CA GLY A 594 22.12 21.03 -4.48
C GLY A 594 21.09 21.48 -5.51
N ASN A 595 19.83 21.64 -5.06
CA ASN A 595 18.73 22.08 -5.91
C ASN A 595 19.08 23.46 -6.50
N VAL A 596 19.03 23.58 -7.83
CA VAL A 596 19.26 24.87 -8.55
C VAL A 596 18.41 26.00 -7.98
N MET A 597 17.27 25.65 -7.40
CA MET A 597 16.33 26.50 -6.67
C MET A 597 16.99 27.34 -5.57
N ALA A 598 17.94 26.80 -4.79
CA ALA A 598 18.61 27.57 -3.73
C ALA A 598 19.38 28.78 -4.33
N SER A 599 20.08 28.55 -5.44
CA SER A 599 20.77 29.61 -6.19
C SER A 599 19.83 30.55 -6.96
N MET A 600 18.58 30.13 -7.21
CA MET A 600 17.55 30.97 -7.82
C MET A 600 16.92 31.88 -6.76
N HIS A 601 16.55 31.34 -5.60
CA HIS A 601 16.02 32.11 -4.47
C HIS A 601 16.99 33.21 -4.04
N GLU A 602 18.28 32.90 -3.89
CA GLU A 602 19.30 33.92 -3.60
C GLU A 602 19.35 35.04 -4.66
N ARG A 603 19.13 34.71 -5.94
CA ARG A 603 19.10 35.69 -7.04
C ARG A 603 17.80 36.50 -7.10
N TYR A 604 16.68 35.96 -6.64
CA TYR A 604 15.41 36.67 -6.54
C TYR A 604 15.35 37.56 -5.30
N GLU A 605 15.79 37.06 -4.14
CA GLU A 605 15.88 37.85 -2.90
C GLU A 605 16.83 39.05 -3.09
N ALA A 606 17.91 38.90 -3.86
CA ALA A 606 18.81 40.01 -4.20
C ALA A 606 18.21 41.05 -5.17
N ARG A 607 17.08 40.76 -5.83
CA ARG A 607 16.45 41.62 -6.86
C ARG A 607 15.12 42.25 -6.42
N ASP A 608 14.61 41.92 -5.24
CA ASP A 608 13.47 42.62 -4.63
C ASP A 608 13.97 43.59 -3.55
N PRO A 609 14.39 44.83 -3.91
CA PRO A 609 14.87 45.83 -2.95
C PRO A 609 13.77 46.35 -2.02
N HIS A 610 12.53 45.85 -2.13
CA HIS A 610 11.38 46.24 -1.30
C HIS A 610 10.83 45.07 -0.46
N GLY A 611 11.62 44.00 -0.30
CA GLY A 611 11.25 42.78 0.41
C GLY A 611 10.49 43.00 1.73
N SER A 612 9.28 42.44 1.76
CA SER A 612 8.47 42.21 2.94
C SER A 612 9.31 41.72 4.11
N ARG A 613 9.31 42.48 5.21
CA ARG A 613 9.88 42.03 6.48
C ARG A 613 9.29 40.67 6.82
N ARG A 614 10.12 39.63 6.93
CA ARG A 614 9.73 38.39 7.61
C ARG A 614 9.07 38.78 8.93
N PRO A 615 7.85 38.31 9.26
CA PRO A 615 7.28 38.58 10.57
C PRO A 615 8.28 38.05 11.60
N ARG A 616 8.77 38.96 12.45
CA ARG A 616 9.52 38.54 13.64
C ARG A 616 8.62 37.56 14.40
N PRO A 617 9.14 36.41 14.87
CA PRO A 617 8.38 35.60 15.81
C PRO A 617 7.93 36.50 16.96
N PRO A 618 6.69 36.35 17.45
CA PRO A 618 6.21 37.15 18.57
C PRO A 618 7.22 37.02 19.70
N ARG A 619 7.71 38.16 20.19
CA ARG A 619 8.55 38.20 21.40
C ARG A 619 7.74 37.52 22.50
N GLU A 620 8.26 36.43 23.04
CA GLU A 620 7.78 35.87 24.29
C GLU A 620 7.76 36.98 25.33
N VAL A 621 6.55 37.34 25.76
CA VAL A 621 6.37 38.19 26.93
C VAL A 621 6.69 37.32 28.13
N MET A 622 7.90 37.46 28.66
CA MET A 622 8.26 37.02 30.01
C MET A 622 7.18 37.57 30.96
N LYS A 623 6.30 36.70 31.45
CA LYS A 623 5.48 36.98 32.62
C LYS A 623 6.43 37.03 33.82
N ALA A 624 6.51 38.18 34.46
CA ALA A 624 7.13 38.33 35.77
C ALA A 624 6.30 37.56 36.81
N ASP A 625 6.99 36.80 37.65
CA ASP A 625 6.46 36.22 38.88
C ASP A 625 5.99 37.34 39.83
N PRO A 626 4.79 37.24 40.44
CA PRO A 626 4.48 38.00 41.62
C PRO A 626 4.88 37.21 42.87
N THR A 627 5.82 37.78 43.63
CA THR A 627 5.98 37.57 45.07
C THR A 627 4.76 38.05 45.85
#